data_AF-A0A846NCM9-F1
#
_entry.id   AF-A0A846NCM9-F1
#
_cell.length_a   1.000
_cell.length_b   1.000
_cell.length_c   1.000
_cell.angle_alpha   90.00
_cell.angle_beta   90.00
_cell.angle_gamma   90.00
#
_symmetry.space_group_name_H-M   'P 1'
#
loop_
_entity.id
_entity.type
_entity.pdbx_description
1 polymer ?
#
loop_
_entity_poly.entity_id
_entity_poly.type
_entity_poly.pdbx_seq_one_letter_code
_entity_poly.pdbx_strand_id
1 'polypeptide(L)'
;MTFDKRMSNRWQLQGSILYSSFKGNAAPTYGATEGESSMFDNPNIMINSYAPTTFDRPFQLKLIGSVILPLDIILTGYFQARSGSPWRRTIE
;
A
#
# COMPACT_ATOMS: atom_id res chain seq x y z
N MET A 1 5.22 10.36 2.48
CA MET A 1 6.45 11.16 2.66
C MET A 1 7.63 10.40 2.07
N THR A 2 8.52 11.11 1.40
CA THR A 2 9.71 10.51 0.77
C THR A 2 10.97 11.14 1.35
N PHE A 3 12.05 10.35 1.41
CA PHE A 3 13.36 10.76 1.87
C PHE A 3 14.37 10.37 0.79
N ASP A 4 15.10 11.35 0.29
CA ASP A 4 16.03 11.18 -0.82
C ASP A 4 17.38 11.77 -0.47
N LYS A 5 18.34 10.89 -0.17
CA LYS A 5 19.74 11.25 -0.09
C LYS A 5 20.46 10.87 -1.37
N ARG A 6 20.88 11.91 -2.10
CA ARG A 6 21.72 11.76 -3.29
C ARG A 6 23.08 11.17 -2.93
N MET A 7 23.73 10.59 -3.93
CA MET A 7 25.06 9.99 -3.81
C MET A 7 26.06 11.01 -3.26
N SER A 8 26.61 10.73 -2.08
CA SER A 8 27.61 11.55 -1.41
C SER A 8 28.46 10.67 -0.50
N ASN A 9 29.76 10.91 -0.47
CA ASN A 9 30.74 10.10 0.27
C ASN A 9 30.59 8.59 -0.01
N ARG A 10 30.42 8.23 -1.29
CA ARG A 10 30.29 6.84 -1.77
C ARG A 10 29.00 6.12 -1.36
N TRP A 11 27.95 6.81 -0.90
CA TRP A 11 26.65 6.16 -0.65
C TRP A 11 25.43 7.03 -0.98
N GLN A 12 24.34 6.37 -1.37
CA GLN A 12 23.03 6.95 -1.63
C GLN A 12 21.94 6.13 -0.92
N LEU A 13 20.85 6.79 -0.57
CA LEU A 13 19.71 6.17 0.08
C LEU A 13 18.43 6.90 -0.32
N GLN A 14 17.45 6.15 -0.80
CA GLN A 14 16.11 6.64 -1.09
C GLN A 14 15.12 5.80 -0.29
N GLY A 15 14.13 6.48 0.27
CA GLY A 15 13.12 5.90 1.13
C GLY A 15 11.77 6.53 0.91
N SER A 16 10.71 5.75 1.12
CA SER A 16 9.35 6.26 1.14
C SER A 16 8.56 5.58 2.24
N ILE A 17 7.81 6.39 2.98
CA ILE A 17 6.83 5.97 3.96
C ILE A 17 5.46 6.46 3.50
N LEU A 18 4.53 5.54 3.39
CA LEU A 18 3.14 5.82 3.06
C LEU A 18 2.27 5.29 4.20
N TYR A 19 1.47 6.20 4.75
CA TYR A 19 0.36 5.87 5.61
C TYR A 19 -0.92 6.24 4.89
N SER A 20 -1.81 5.28 4.67
CA SER A 20 -3.10 5.50 4.01
C SER A 20 -4.23 4.90 4.84
N SER A 21 -5.43 5.44 4.66
CA SER A 21 -6.65 4.85 5.23
C SER A 21 -7.77 5.04 4.20
N PHE A 22 -7.99 4.03 3.38
CA PHE A 22 -9.11 4.00 2.45
C PHE A 22 -10.27 3.23 3.08
N LYS A 23 -11.34 3.94 3.45
CA LYS A 23 -12.56 3.34 4.00
C LYS A 23 -13.75 3.65 3.10
N GLY A 24 -14.61 2.68 2.90
CA GLY A 24 -15.78 2.82 2.04
C GLY A 24 -16.74 1.65 2.18
N ASN A 25 -17.93 1.83 1.61
CA ASN A 25 -18.97 0.80 1.56
C ASN A 25 -18.84 -0.07 0.30
N ALA A 26 -18.43 0.53 -0.81
CA ALA A 26 -18.22 -0.14 -2.09
C ALA A 26 -16.74 -0.47 -2.26
N ALA A 27 -16.45 -1.69 -2.73
CA ALA A 27 -15.10 -2.05 -3.12
C ALA A 27 -14.73 -1.26 -4.39
N PRO A 28 -13.52 -0.71 -4.50
CA PRO A 28 -13.03 -0.06 -5.73
C PRO A 28 -12.62 -1.09 -6.81
N THR A 29 -13.43 -2.13 -6.98
CA THR A 29 -13.23 -3.20 -7.96
C THR A 29 -14.10 -2.95 -9.18
N TYR A 30 -13.73 -3.53 -10.33
CA TYR A 30 -14.44 -3.38 -11.61
C TYR A 30 -15.98 -3.49 -11.46
N GLY A 31 -16.48 -4.59 -10.92
CA GLY A 31 -17.93 -4.80 -10.83
C GLY A 31 -18.68 -3.77 -9.99
N ALA A 32 -18.06 -3.19 -8.95
CA ALA A 32 -18.68 -2.16 -8.13
C ALA A 32 -18.59 -0.74 -8.75
N THR A 33 -17.68 -0.53 -9.70
CA THR A 33 -17.50 0.77 -10.37
C THR A 33 -18.35 0.87 -11.63
N GLU A 34 -18.52 -0.24 -12.36
CA GLU A 34 -19.30 -0.32 -13.61
C GLU A 34 -20.78 -0.69 -13.39
N GLY A 35 -21.22 -0.83 -12.14
CA GLY A 35 -22.63 -1.16 -11.81
C GLY A 35 -23.01 -2.63 -12.00
N GLU A 36 -22.03 -3.52 -12.18
CA GLU A 36 -22.23 -4.99 -12.23
C GLU A 36 -22.39 -5.63 -10.84
N SER A 37 -22.25 -4.82 -9.78
CA SER A 37 -22.34 -5.27 -8.40
C SER A 37 -23.78 -5.21 -7.89
N SER A 38 -24.27 -6.33 -7.34
CA SER A 38 -25.57 -6.42 -6.68
C SER A 38 -25.64 -5.69 -5.33
N MET A 39 -24.63 -4.89 -5.00
CA MET A 39 -24.53 -4.15 -3.72
C MET A 39 -25.72 -3.19 -3.50
N PHE A 40 -26.35 -2.73 -4.57
CA PHE A 40 -27.51 -1.82 -4.50
C PHE A 40 -28.86 -2.51 -4.70
N ASP A 41 -28.87 -3.83 -4.91
CA ASP A 41 -30.10 -4.59 -5.20
C ASP A 41 -30.91 -4.92 -3.93
N ASN A 42 -30.27 -4.91 -2.76
CA ASN A 42 -30.92 -5.19 -1.48
C ASN A 42 -30.53 -4.13 -0.43
N PRO A 43 -31.52 -3.47 0.20
CA PRO A 43 -31.28 -2.40 1.17
C PRO A 43 -30.48 -2.84 2.41
N ASN A 44 -30.46 -4.14 2.71
CA ASN A 44 -29.75 -4.68 3.87
C ASN A 44 -28.25 -4.88 3.64
N ILE A 45 -27.76 -4.85 2.39
CA ILE A 45 -26.34 -5.11 2.08
C ILE A 45 -25.42 -3.98 2.60
N MET A 46 -25.95 -2.76 2.72
CA MET A 46 -25.22 -1.60 3.24
C MET A 46 -25.14 -1.54 4.77
N ILE A 47 -25.87 -2.41 5.48
CA ILE A 47 -25.83 -2.47 6.94
C ILE A 47 -24.48 -3.08 7.36
N ASN A 48 -23.71 -2.36 8.18
CA ASN A 48 -22.35 -2.73 8.58
C ASN A 48 -21.34 -2.88 7.42
N SER A 49 -21.57 -2.21 6.28
CA SER A 49 -20.66 -2.32 5.14
C SER A 49 -19.43 -1.43 5.20
N TYR A 50 -19.39 -0.47 6.13
CA TYR A 50 -18.30 0.50 6.22
C TYR A 50 -17.03 -0.15 6.79
N ALA A 51 -16.05 -0.35 5.92
CA ALA A 51 -14.80 -1.01 6.27
C ALA A 51 -13.61 -0.46 5.45
N PRO A 52 -12.36 -0.82 5.82
CA PRO A 52 -11.22 -0.58 4.95
C PRO A 52 -11.43 -1.26 3.59
N THR A 53 -11.17 -0.54 2.50
CA THR A 53 -11.36 -1.05 1.15
C THR A 53 -10.29 -2.08 0.78
N THR A 54 -10.55 -2.98 -0.15
CA THR A 54 -9.65 -4.10 -0.50
C THR A 54 -8.23 -3.70 -0.89
N PHE A 55 -8.02 -2.47 -1.39
CA PHE A 55 -6.70 -1.94 -1.76
C PHE A 55 -6.06 -1.07 -0.69
N ASP A 56 -6.71 -0.88 0.46
CA ASP A 56 -6.10 -0.17 1.57
C ASP A 56 -4.89 -0.97 2.07
N ARG A 57 -3.71 -0.34 2.07
CA ARG A 57 -2.52 -0.90 2.71
C ARG A 57 -2.04 0.13 3.72
N PRO A 58 -2.50 0.04 4.98
CA PRO A 58 -2.39 1.15 5.93
C PRO A 58 -0.99 1.69 6.12
N PHE A 59 0.01 0.82 6.07
CA PHE A 59 1.41 1.20 6.16
C PHE A 59 2.24 0.51 5.08
N GLN A 60 3.04 1.31 4.37
CA GLN A 60 4.03 0.84 3.41
C GLN A 60 5.34 1.61 3.60
N LEU A 61 6.43 0.86 3.74
CA LEU A 61 7.80 1.34 3.80
C LEU A 61 8.60 0.70 2.68
N LYS A 62 9.27 1.52 1.88
CA LYS A 62 10.24 1.07 0.88
C LYS A 62 11.54 1.82 1.07
N LEU A 63 12.64 1.09 1.11
CA LEU A 63 13.99 1.62 1.24
C LEU A 63 14.86 0.99 0.15
N ILE A 64 15.62 1.83 -0.56
CA ILE A 64 16.61 1.40 -1.53
C ILE A 64 17.91 2.17 -1.28
N GLY A 65 19.01 1.46 -1.19
CA GLY A 65 20.31 2.04 -0.88
C GLY A 65 21.40 1.48 -1.78
N SER A 66 22.46 2.25 -1.97
CA SER A 66 23.67 1.80 -2.65
C SER A 66 24.90 2.39 -1.98
N VAL A 67 25.94 1.57 -1.79
CA VAL A 67 27.24 1.99 -1.25
C VAL A 67 28.37 1.46 -2.13
N ILE A 68 29.38 2.29 -2.38
CA ILE A 68 30.60 1.93 -3.09
C ILE A 68 31.67 1.66 -2.05
N LEU A 69 32.10 0.40 -1.96
CA LEU A 69 33.16 -0.07 -1.07
C LEU A 69 34.55 0.29 -1.63
N PRO A 70 35.59 0.36 -0.79
CA PRO A 70 36.97 0.42 -1.28
C PRO A 70 37.24 -0.83 -2.14
N LEU A 71 37.81 -0.65 -3.34
CA LEU A 71 37.88 -1.59 -4.49
C LEU A 71 36.78 -1.38 -5.57
N ASP A 72 36.02 -0.29 -5.50
CA ASP A 72 34.98 0.06 -6.48
C ASP A 72 33.85 -0.98 -6.61
N ILE A 73 33.66 -1.78 -5.55
CA ILE A 73 32.56 -2.74 -5.46
C ILE A 73 31.30 -2.01 -5.04
N ILE A 74 30.22 -2.13 -5.82
CA ILE A 74 28.93 -1.50 -5.53
C ILE A 74 28.01 -2.51 -4.87
N LEU A 75 27.60 -2.24 -3.63
CA LEU A 75 26.60 -3.01 -2.93
C LEU A 75 25.27 -2.26 -2.99
N THR A 76 24.23 -2.91 -3.50
CA THR A 76 22.87 -2.37 -3.53
C THR A 76 21.94 -3.22 -2.68
N GLY A 77 21.02 -2.56 -1.98
CA GLY A 77 20.05 -3.21 -1.11
C GLY A 77 18.66 -2.65 -1.35
N TYR A 78 17.67 -3.54 -1.39
CA TYR A 78 16.26 -3.19 -1.49
C TYR A 78 15.48 -3.85 -0.36
N PHE A 79 14.70 -3.04 0.36
CA PHE A 79 13.85 -3.49 1.45
C PHE A 79 12.43 -2.96 1.26
N GLN A 80 11.45 -3.86 1.39
CA GLN A 80 10.04 -3.52 1.34
C GLN A 80 9.31 -4.13 2.54
N ALA A 81 8.55 -3.29 3.25
CA ALA A 81 7.60 -3.72 4.27
C ALA A 81 6.24 -3.11 3.93
N ARG A 82 5.20 -3.95 3.96
CA ARG A 82 3.82 -3.55 3.63
C ARG A 82 2.88 -4.21 4.61
N SER A 83 1.86 -3.48 5.04
CA SER A 83 0.73 -4.03 5.77
C SER A 83 0.00 -5.05 4.90
N GLY A 84 -0.57 -6.06 5.55
CA GLY A 84 -1.42 -7.05 4.91
C GLY A 84 -2.67 -6.43 4.28
N SER A 85 -3.29 -7.18 3.37
CA SER A 85 -4.56 -6.77 2.79
C SER A 85 -5.66 -6.80 3.88
N PRO A 86 -6.57 -5.82 3.88
CA PRO A 86 -7.64 -5.76 4.86
C PRO A 86 -8.61 -6.91 4.63
N TRP A 87 -8.96 -7.60 5.71
CA TRP A 87 -9.92 -8.69 5.70
C TRP A 87 -11.26 -8.22 6.27
N ARG A 88 -12.31 -8.26 5.45
CA ARG A 88 -13.68 -7.98 5.90
C ARG A 88 -14.29 -9.27 6.47
N ARG A 89 -14.70 -9.25 7.74
CA ARG A 89 -15.62 -10.25 8.28
C ARG A 89 -17.04 -9.83 7.88
N THR A 90 -17.63 -10.57 6.95
CA THR A 90 -19.08 -10.51 6.74
C THR A 90 -19.70 -11.55 7.67
N ILE A 91 -20.72 -11.15 8.44
CA ILE A 91 -21.55 -12.09 9.19
C ILE A 91 -22.66 -12.47 8.21
N GLU A 92 -22.70 -13.76 7.83
CA GLU A 92 -23.82 -14.36 7.10
C GLU A 92 -24.92 -14.78 8.08
#